data_AF-A0A534AZC9-F1
#
_entry.id   AF-A0A534AZC9-F1
#
_cell.length_a   1.000
_cell.length_b   1.000
_cell.length_c   1.000
_cell.angle_alpha   90.00
_cell.angle_beta   90.00
_cell.angle_gamma   90.00
#
_symmetry.space_group_name_H-M   'P 1'
#
loop_
_entity.id
_entity.type
_entity.pdbx_description
1 polymer ?
#
loop_
_entity_poly.entity_id
_entity_poly.type
_entity_poly.pdbx_seq_one_letter_code
_entity_poly.pdbx_strand_id
1 'polypeptide(L)' 'MKRALVTGGSGGIGQAICSRLARDGHYVYVHAHRGVATS' A
#
# COMPACT_ATOMS: atom_id res chain seq x y z
N MET A 1 18.19 4.25 3.43
CA MET A 1 16.73 4.05 3.63
C MET A 1 16.11 3.66 2.29
N LYS A 2 15.43 2.53 2.18
CA LYS A 2 14.80 2.08 0.92
C LYS A 2 13.34 2.56 0.84
N ARG A 3 12.85 2.89 -0.35
CA ARG A 3 11.48 3.37 -0.61
C ARG A 3 10.72 2.30 -1.39
N ALA A 4 9.47 2.07 -1.03
CA ALA A 4 8.58 1.12 -1.72
C ALA A 4 7.26 1.81 -2.09
N LEU A 5 6.70 1.48 -3.26
CA LEU A 5 5.35 1.87 -3.67
C LEU A 5 4.46 0.63 -3.64
N VAL A 6 3.36 0.70 -2.90
CA VAL A 6 2.35 -0.37 -2.84
C VAL A 6 1.04 0.17 -3.41
N THR A 7 0.59 -0.40 -4.53
CA THR A 7 -0.75 -0.17 -5.08
C THR A 7 -1.76 -1.09 -4.41
N GLY A 8 -3.01 -0.62 -4.26
CA GLY A 8 -4.02 -1.35 -3.48
C GLY A 8 -3.67 -1.47 -1.99
N GLY A 9 -2.81 -0.59 -1.47
CA GLY A 9 -2.22 -0.74 -0.14
C GLY A 9 -3.15 -0.40 1.03
N SER A 10 -4.38 0.04 0.78
CA SER A 10 -5.35 0.45 1.81
C SER A 10 -6.13 -0.70 2.46
N GLY A 11 -6.01 -1.93 1.98
CA GLY A 11 -6.75 -3.06 2.54
C GLY A 11 -6.19 -4.42 2.14
N GLY A 12 -6.74 -5.47 2.77
CA GLY A 12 -6.41 -6.87 2.48
C GLY A 12 -4.90 -7.15 2.45
N ILE A 13 -4.45 -7.77 1.37
CA ILE A 13 -3.04 -8.13 1.16
C ILE A 13 -2.15 -6.89 1.08
N GLY A 14 -2.61 -5.82 0.42
CA GLY A 14 -1.84 -4.59 0.26
C GLY A 14 -1.48 -3.96 1.61
N GLN A 15 -2.41 -3.93 2.55
CA GLN A 15 -2.16 -3.44 3.90
C GLN A 15 -1.13 -4.30 4.66
N ALA A 16 -1.21 -5.63 4.52
CA ALA A 16 -0.26 -6.54 5.16
C ALA A 16 1.17 -6.33 4.61
N ILE A 17 1.30 -6.14 3.29
CA ILE A 17 2.57 -5.82 2.63
C ILE A 17 3.12 -4.48 3.13
N CYS A 18 2.31 -3.41 3.16
CA CYS A 18 2.71 -2.11 3.69
C CYS A 18 3.25 -2.22 5.12
N SER A 19 2.53 -2.95 5.97
CA SER A 19 2.88 -3.15 7.39
C SER A 19 4.20 -3.89 7.53
N ARG A 20 4.44 -4.92 6.72
CA ARG A 20 5.70 -5.67 6.74
C ARG A 20 6.89 -4.82 6.29
N LEU A 21 6.74 -4.11 5.17
CA LEU A 21 7.80 -3.25 4.63
C LEU A 21 8.20 -2.13 5.61
N ALA A 22 7.20 -1.51 6.26
CA ALA A 22 7.45 -0.50 7.28
C ALA A 22 8.21 -1.07 8.49
N ARG A 23 7.84 -2.27 8.96
CA ARG A 23 8.57 -2.99 10.02
C ARG A 23 10.01 -3.32 9.64
N ASP A 24 10.25 -3.60 8.37
CA ASP A 24 11.58 -3.86 7.82
C ASP A 24 12.38 -2.55 7.54
N GLY A 25 11.85 -1.38 7.94
CA GLY A 25 12.56 -0.09 7.87
C GLY A 25 12.45 0.65 6.53
N HIS A 26 11.47 0.29 5.70
CA HIS A 26 11.22 0.95 4.42
C HIS A 26 10.29 2.15 4.60
N TYR A 27 10.54 3.21 3.83
CA TYR A 27 9.56 4.27 3.65
C TYR A 27 8.55 3.82 2.58
N VAL A 28 7.27 3.70 2.95
CA VAL A 28 6.24 3.12 2.09
C VAL A 28 5.28 4.18 1.58
N TYR A 29 5.16 4.30 0.25
CA TYR A 29 4.08 5.01 -0.42
C TYR A 29 2.90 4.07 -0.60
N VAL A 30 1.74 4.48 -0.07
CA VAL A 30 0.51 3.69 -0.15
C VAL A 30 -0.41 4.34 -1.16
N HIS A 31 -0.76 3.61 -2.22
CA HIS A 31 -1.74 4.02 -3.21
C HIS A 31 -3.00 3.16 -3.09
N ALA A 32 -4.16 3.82 -3.14
CA ALA A 32 -5.47 3.17 -3.12
C ALA A 32 -6.39 3.82 -4.17
N HIS A 33 -7.21 3.00 -4.81
CA HIS A 33 -8.20 3.41 -5.79
C HIS A 33 -9.55 2.79 -5.40
N ARG A 34 -10.64 3.57 -5.46
CA ARG A 34 -11.99 3.10 -5.07
C ARG A 34 -12.88 2.66 -6.23
N GLY A 35 -12.34 2.57 -7.45
CA GLY A 35 -13.16 2.36 -8.64
C GLY A 35 -13.98 3.61 -8.96
N VAL A 36 -14.27 3.84 -10.24
CA VAL A 36 -15.31 4.81 -10.60
C VAL A 36 -16.63 4.07 -10.52
N ALA A 37 -17.58 4.57 -9.72
CA ALA A 37 -18.92 4.02 -9.70
C ALA A 37 -19.58 4.29 -11.06
N THR A 38 -19.95 3.23 -11.77
CA THR A 38 -20.75 3.32 -12.99
C THR A 38 -22.23 3.29 -12.61
N SER A 39 -22.95 4.36 -12.94
CA SER A 39 -24.41 4.49 -12.85
C SER A 39 -25.12 3.71 -13.95
#